data_AF-A0A7W1LYF1-F1
#
_entry.id   AF-A0A7W1LYF1-F1
#
_cell.length_a   1.000
_cell.length_b   1.000
_cell.length_c   1.000
_cell.angle_alpha   90.00
_cell.angle_beta   90.00
_cell.angle_gamma   90.00
#
_symmetry.space_group_name_H-M   'P 1'
#
loop_
_entity.id
_entity.type
_entity.pdbx_description
1 polymer ?
#
loop_
_entity_poly.entity_id
_entity_poly.type
_entity_poly.pdbx_seq_one_letter_code
_entity_poly.pdbx_strand_id
1 'polypeptide(L)' 'HVPVGKASFDADKIQDNARMLLDAVVKAKPTTAKGKYVKKVNLAATMTPGVLLDETVYVK' A
#
# COMPACT_ATOMS: atom_id res chain seq x y z
N HIS A 1 3.23 3.06 -8.68
CA HIS A 1 4.28 2.49 -7.81
C HIS A 1 4.83 3.64 -7.00
N VAL A 2 4.91 3.49 -5.67
CA VAL A 2 5.39 4.55 -4.79
C VAL A 2 6.43 3.93 -3.87
N PRO A 3 7.63 4.53 -3.72
CA PRO A 3 8.60 4.05 -2.75
C PRO A 3 8.08 4.30 -1.33
N VAL A 4 7.82 3.22 -0.59
CA VAL A 4 7.39 3.23 0.82
C VAL A 4 8.57 3.38 1.80
N GLY A 5 9.81 3.24 1.33
CA GLY A 5 11.02 3.35 2.13
C GLY A 5 12.22 2.63 1.51
N LYS A 6 13.30 2.51 2.29
CA LYS A 6 14.46 1.64 2.01
C LYS A 6 14.46 0.46 2.97
N ALA A 7 15.10 -0.65 2.58
CA ALA A 7 15.25 -1.83 3.44
C ALA A 7 15.97 -1.54 4.78
N SER A 8 16.68 -0.41 4.87
CA SER A 8 17.39 0.03 6.09
C SER A 8 16.50 0.77 7.10
N PHE A 9 15.19 0.93 6.83
CA PHE A 9 14.26 1.57 7.76
C PHE A 9 13.68 0.54 8.72
N ASP A 10 13.34 0.98 9.94
CA ASP A 10 12.62 0.15 10.89
C ASP A 10 11.28 -0.32 10.33
N ALA A 11 10.92 -1.55 10.68
CA ALA A 11 9.68 -2.19 10.23
C ALA A 11 8.44 -1.35 10.56
N ASP A 12 8.41 -0.73 11.75
CA ASP A 12 7.30 0.11 12.20
C ASP A 12 7.10 1.34 11.30
N LYS A 13 8.20 1.99 10.90
CA LYS A 13 8.16 3.17 10.00
C LYS A 13 7.70 2.78 8.60
N ILE A 14 8.10 1.60 8.12
CA ILE A 14 7.66 1.09 6.82
C ILE A 14 6.16 0.79 6.86
N GLN A 15 5.65 0.21 7.96
CA GLN A 15 4.23 -0.06 8.14
C GLN A 15 3.40 1.22 8.16
N ASP A 16 3.83 2.24 8.89
CA ASP A 16 3.10 3.51 8.98
C ASP A 16 3.11 4.28 7.65
N ASN A 17 4.24 4.29 6.93
CA ASN A 17 4.30 4.88 5.58
C ASN A 17 3.35 4.16 4.61
N ALA A 18 3.29 2.82 4.67
CA ALA A 18 2.39 2.04 3.84
C ALA A 18 0.91 2.33 4.16
N ARG A 19 0.56 2.45 5.45
CA ARG A 19 -0.80 2.86 5.88
C ARG A 19 -1.16 4.24 5.37
N MET A 20 -0.29 5.24 5.57
CA MET A 20 -0.53 6.61 5.12
C MET A 20 -0.75 6.69 3.60
N LEU A 21 0.01 5.92 2.82
CA LEU A 21 -0.18 5.86 1.37
C LEU A 21 -1.51 5.22 0.99
N LEU A 22 -1.91 4.13 1.64
CA LEU A 22 -3.20 3.50 1.40
C LEU A 22 -4.35 4.43 1.74
N ASP A 23 -4.30 5.14 2.87
CA ASP A 23 -5.31 6.11 3.28
C ASP A 23 -5.40 7.29 2.30
N ALA A 24 -4.26 7.80 1.82
CA ALA A 24 -4.22 8.86 0.81
C ALA A 24 -4.85 8.40 -0.51
N VAL A 25 -4.59 7.16 -0.92
CA VAL A 25 -5.19 6.55 -2.11
C VAL A 25 -6.70 6.37 -1.95
N VAL A 26 -7.16 5.85 -0.81
CA VAL A 26 -8.60 5.70 -0.52
C VAL A 26 -9.31 7.05 -0.48
N LYS A 27 -8.69 8.08 0.11
CA LYS A 27 -9.24 9.44 0.15
C LYS A 27 -9.27 10.09 -1.24
N ALA A 28 -8.33 9.75 -2.11
CA ALA A 28 -8.31 10.18 -3.50
C ALA A 28 -9.31 9.42 -4.38
N LYS A 29 -10.11 8.49 -3.83
CA LYS A 29 -11.15 7.77 -4.58
C LYS A 29 -12.13 8.77 -5.20
N PRO A 30 -12.23 8.83 -6.55
CA PRO A 30 -13.22 9.67 -7.21
C PRO A 30 -14.63 9.13 -6.92
N THR A 31 -15.58 10.04 -6.68
CA THR A 31 -16.98 9.73 -6.34
C THR A 31 -17.70 8.88 -7.40
N THR A 32 -17.17 8.84 -8.62
CA THR A 32 -17.67 8.04 -9.75
C THR A 32 -17.27 6.56 -9.67
N ALA A 33 -16.28 6.19 -8.84
CA ALA A 33 -15.79 4.81 -8.75
C ALA A 33 -16.67 3.96 -7.81
N LYS A 34 -17.60 3.21 -8.40
CA LYS A 34 -18.42 2.21 -7.71
C LYS A 34 -17.64 0.88 -7.62
N GLY A 35 -17.44 0.36 -6.40
CA GLY A 35 -16.77 -0.93 -6.14
C GLY A 35 -15.49 -0.85 -5.28
N LYS A 36 -14.77 -1.98 -5.19
CA LYS A 36 -13.45 -2.09 -4.52
C LYS A 36 -12.43 -1.25 -5.30
N TYR A 37 -11.96 -0.17 -4.68
CA TYR A 37 -11.02 0.78 -5.30
C TYR A 37 -9.59 0.23 -5.35
N VAL A 38 -9.21 -0.50 -4.30
CA VAL A 38 -7.95 -1.24 -4.19
C VAL A 38 -8.25 -2.71 -4.54
N LYS A 39 -7.43 -3.30 -5.42
CA LYS A 39 -7.66 -4.65 -6.00
C LYS A 39 -6.52 -5.64 -5.70
N LYS A 40 -5.27 -5.19 -5.83
CA LYS A 40 -4.08 -5.88 -5.33
C LYS A 40 -3.06 -4.86 -4.79
N VAL A 41 -2.44 -5.14 -3.64
CA VAL A 41 -1.27 -4.43 -3.12
C VAL A 41 -0.07 -5.37 -3.20
N ASN A 42 0.94 -4.98 -3.99
CA ASN A 42 2.18 -5.73 -4.12
C ASN A 42 3.33 -4.91 -3.54
N LEU A 43 4.10 -5.52 -2.65
CA LEU A 43 5.30 -4.92 -2.08
C LEU A 43 6.52 -5.69 -2.59
N ALA A 44 7.43 -4.98 -3.26
CA ALA A 44 8.66 -5.54 -3.82
C ALA A 44 9.82 -4.59 -3.55
N ALA A 45 11.01 -5.13 -3.28
CA ALA A 45 12.24 -4.35 -3.34
C ALA A 45 12.86 -4.44 -4.75
N THR A 46 13.85 -3.57 -5.02
CA THR A 46 14.44 -3.38 -6.36
C THR A 46 14.88 -4.68 -7.05
N MET A 47 15.28 -5.70 -6.29
CA MET A 47 15.84 -6.96 -6.83
C MET A 47 15.23 -8.21 -6.16
N THR A 48 13.99 -8.15 -5.67
CA THR A 48 13.34 -9.31 -5.02
C THR A 48 11.96 -9.60 -5.61
N PRO A 49 11.52 -10.88 -5.55
CA PRO A 49 10.16 -11.23 -5.94
C PRO A 49 9.15 -10.45 -5.07
N GLY A 50 8.09 -9.96 -5.70
CA GLY A 50 7.05 -9.21 -5.00
C GLY A 50 6.24 -10.11 -4.07
N VAL A 51 5.98 -9.61 -2.87
CA VAL A 51 5.07 -10.22 -1.91
C VAL A 51 3.69 -9.61 -2.11
N LEU A 52 2.71 -10.48 -2.36
CA LEU A 52 1.31 -10.07 -2.42
C LEU A 52 0.82 -9.82 -1.00
N LEU A 53 0.42 -8.59 -0.69
CA LEU A 53 -0.14 -8.24 0.60
C LEU A 53 -1.66 -8.36 0.55
N ASP A 54 -2.25 -8.85 1.63
CA ASP A 54 -3.69 -8.93 1.77
C ASP A 54 -4.26 -7.52 2.00
N GLU A 55 -5.14 -7.10 1.10
CA GLU A 55 -5.80 -5.80 1.13
C GLU A 55 -6.85 -5.70 2.23
N THR A 56 -7.34 -6.85 2.72
CA THR A 56 -8.43 -6.92 3.70
C THR A 56 -8.02 -6.35 5.06
N VAL A 57 -6.72 -6.29 5.35
CA VAL A 57 -6.19 -5.74 6.61
C VAL A 57 -6.24 -4.20 6.63
N TYR A 58 -6.28 -3.55 5.46
CA TYR A 58 -6.18 -2.09 5.33
C TYR A 58 -7.46 -1.41 4.82
N VAL A 59 -8.45 -2.20 4.37
CA VAL A 59 -9.79 -1.70 4.05
C VAL A 59 -10.68 -1.96 5.27
N LYS A 60 -10.78 -0.97 6.15
CA LYS A 60 -11.87 -0.90 7.14
C LYS A 60 -12.91 0.11 6.67
#